data_AF-A0A953JEX3-F1
#
_entry.id   AF-A0A953JEX3-F1
#
_cell.length_a   1.000
_cell.length_b   1.000
_cell.length_c   1.000
_cell.angle_alpha   90.00
_cell.angle_beta   90.00
_cell.angle_gamma   90.00
#
_symmetry.space_group_name_H-M   'P 1'
#
loop_
_entity.id
_entity.type
_entity.pdbx_description
1 polymer ?
#
loop_
_entity_poly.entity_id
_entity_poly.type
_entity_poly.pdbx_seq_one_letter_code
_entity_poly.pdbx_strand_id
1 'polypeptide(L)'
;MDKLAESTAPNAVSPVEKPHETPPGWEPNILAFACHYCAFAAADLAGVMRLSYPSNVKVVRLPCTGKLDHIYVLRAFEKGVDGVFVAG
;
A
#
# COMPACT_ATOMS: atom_id res chain seq x y z
N MET A 1 -46.55 -6.50 -19.93
CA MET A 1 -45.93 -7.44 -20.89
C MET A 1 -45.54 -6.56 -22.07
N ASP A 2 -44.28 -6.17 -22.26
CA ASP A 2 -43.12 -7.01 -22.53
C ASP A 2 -41.81 -6.44 -21.97
N LYS A 3 -40.84 -7.34 -21.80
CA LYS A 3 -39.48 -7.16 -21.28
C LYS A 3 -38.55 -6.39 -22.26
N LEU A 4 -37.38 -6.02 -21.70
CA LEU A 4 -36.08 -5.63 -22.32
C LEU A 4 -35.96 -4.14 -22.71
N ALA A 5 -34.87 -3.42 -22.38
CA ALA A 5 -33.49 -3.87 -22.39
C ALA A 5 -32.61 -3.24 -21.29
N GLU A 6 -31.79 -4.11 -20.70
CA GLU A 6 -30.62 -3.83 -19.89
C GLU A 6 -29.46 -3.38 -20.79
N SER A 7 -28.75 -2.32 -20.44
CA SER A 7 -27.39 -2.07 -20.95
C SER A 7 -26.51 -1.50 -19.83
N THR A 8 -25.98 -2.44 -19.03
CA THR A 8 -24.60 -2.46 -18.54
C THR A 8 -24.09 -1.18 -17.88
N ALA A 9 -24.31 -1.06 -16.57
CA ALA A 9 -23.44 -0.23 -15.73
C ALA A 9 -22.07 -0.92 -15.59
N PRO A 10 -20.96 -0.38 -16.11
CA PRO A 10 -19.65 -0.97 -15.89
C PRO A 10 -19.11 -0.43 -14.56
N ASN A 11 -19.20 -1.28 -13.54
CA ASN A 11 -18.32 -1.33 -12.38
C ASN A 11 -18.10 -0.02 -11.61
N ALA A 12 -19.06 0.28 -10.74
CA ALA A 12 -18.78 0.99 -9.50
C ALA A 12 -17.86 0.09 -8.64
N VAL A 13 -16.55 0.29 -8.76
CA VAL A 13 -15.58 -0.28 -7.82
C VAL A 13 -15.92 0.30 -6.45
N SER A 14 -16.43 -0.55 -5.55
CA SER A 14 -16.74 -0.18 -4.18
C SER A 14 -15.49 0.47 -3.54
N PRO A 15 -15.57 1.68 -2.95
CA PRO A 15 -14.36 2.46 -2.62
C PRO A 15 -13.43 1.87 -1.56
N VAL A 16 -13.81 0.79 -0.87
CA VAL A 16 -13.01 0.13 0.17
C VAL A 16 -13.38 -1.36 0.19
N GLU A 17 -12.41 -2.23 -0.10
CA GLU A 17 -12.51 -3.69 0.08
C GLU A 17 -12.97 -3.98 1.51
N LYS A 18 -13.87 -4.96 1.70
CA LYS A 18 -14.39 -5.29 3.05
C LYS A 18 -13.22 -5.72 3.95
N PRO A 19 -13.19 -5.33 5.25
CA PRO A 19 -12.15 -5.78 6.17
C PRO A 19 -12.11 -7.32 6.20
N HIS A 20 -11.00 -7.89 5.74
CA HIS A 20 -10.77 -9.32 5.82
C HIS A 20 -10.24 -9.67 7.21
N GLU A 21 -10.85 -10.68 7.85
CA GLU A 21 -10.38 -11.19 9.13
C GLU A 21 -8.99 -11.82 8.96
N THR A 22 -8.02 -11.31 9.70
CA THR A 22 -6.65 -11.82 9.71
C THR A 22 -6.55 -13.08 10.58
N PRO A 23 -5.88 -14.16 10.12
CA PRO A 23 -5.75 -15.37 10.91
C PRO A 23 -4.96 -15.13 12.21
N PRO A 24 -5.27 -15.86 13.30
CA PRO A 24 -4.56 -15.69 14.57
C PRO A 24 -3.06 -15.98 14.42
N GLY A 25 -2.21 -15.04 14.83
CA GLY A 25 -0.75 -15.19 14.79
C GLY A 25 -0.07 -14.82 13.46
N TRP A 26 -0.79 -14.21 12.52
CA TRP A 26 -0.21 -13.65 11.30
C TRP A 26 0.40 -12.27 11.54
N GLU A 27 1.66 -12.08 11.16
CA GLU A 27 2.36 -10.79 11.20
C GLU A 27 2.58 -10.30 9.77
N PRO A 28 1.94 -9.19 9.35
CA PRO A 28 1.99 -8.75 7.96
C PRO A 28 3.36 -8.18 7.62
N ASN A 29 3.95 -8.60 6.50
CA ASN A 29 5.20 -8.05 6.00
C ASN A 29 4.91 -6.87 5.06
N ILE A 30 5.19 -5.64 5.50
CA ILE A 30 4.85 -4.42 4.77
C ILE A 30 6.12 -3.75 4.22
N LEU A 31 6.11 -3.41 2.93
CA LEU A 31 7.19 -2.67 2.28
C LEU A 31 6.74 -1.24 1.96
N ALA A 32 7.44 -0.25 2.50
CA ALA A 32 7.16 1.16 2.31
C ALA A 32 8.19 1.80 1.36
N PHE A 33 7.74 2.30 0.20
CA PHE A 33 8.55 3.14 -0.68
C PHE A 33 8.41 4.60 -0.28
N ALA A 34 9.51 5.19 0.21
CA ALA A 34 9.54 6.55 0.71
C ALA A 34 10.38 7.45 -0.19
N CYS A 35 9.77 8.54 -0.68
CA CYS A 35 10.49 9.67 -1.26
C CYS A 35 11.51 10.24 -0.25
N HIS A 36 12.72 10.52 -0.72
CA HIS A 36 13.80 11.05 0.08
C HIS A 36 13.46 12.39 0.74
N TYR A 37 12.74 13.28 0.05
CA TYR A 37 12.54 14.65 0.51
C TYR A 37 11.35 14.82 1.44
N CYS A 38 10.22 14.14 1.18
CA CYS A 38 9.02 14.29 1.98
C CYS A 38 8.81 13.09 2.91
N ALA A 39 8.57 11.90 2.35
CA ALA A 39 8.17 10.73 3.14
C ALA A 39 9.27 10.22 4.07
N PHE A 40 10.52 10.17 3.61
CA PHE A 40 11.65 9.74 4.43
C PHE A 40 11.96 10.77 5.52
N ALA A 41 11.86 12.07 5.20
CA ALA A 41 12.01 13.13 6.21
C ALA A 41 10.89 13.07 7.27
N ALA A 42 9.65 12.74 6.87
CA ALA A 42 8.56 12.52 7.81
C ALA A 42 8.80 11.28 8.70
N ALA A 43 9.37 10.21 8.15
CA ALA A 43 9.77 9.03 8.92
C ALA A 43 10.89 9.37 9.92
N ASP A 44 11.88 10.16 9.52
CA ASP A 44 12.94 10.65 10.41
C ASP A 44 12.35 11.53 11.54
N LEU A 45 11.39 12.41 11.21
CA LEU A 45 10.69 13.22 12.20
C LEU A 45 9.89 12.35 13.19
N ALA A 46 9.20 11.31 12.70
CA ALA A 46 8.51 10.36 13.56
C ALA A 46 9.48 9.66 14.53
N GLY A 47 10.70 9.36 14.08
CA GLY A 47 11.80 8.85 14.91
C GLY A 47 12.26 9.85 15.98
N VAL A 48 12.44 11.12 15.62
CA VAL A 48 12.80 12.21 16.56
C VAL A 48 11.71 12.39 17.61
N MET A 49 10.44 12.31 17.21
CA MET A 49 9.28 12.38 18.10
C MET A 49 9.07 11.11 18.92
N ARG A 50 9.87 10.06 18.69
CA ARG A 50 9.75 8.74 19.35
C ARG A 50 8.36 8.13 19.18
N LEU A 51 7.75 8.31 18.02
CA LEU A 51 6.50 7.65 17.69
C LEU A 51 6.76 6.16 17.48
N SER A 52 6.05 5.33 18.24
CA SER A 52 6.11 3.88 18.08
C SER A 52 5.37 3.49 16.81
N TYR A 53 6.02 2.69 15.97
CA TYR A 53 5.41 2.03 14.83
C TYR A 53 5.76 0.55 14.85
N PRO A 54 4.91 -0.31 14.27
CA PRO A 54 5.18 -1.74 14.16
C PRO A 54 6.50 -2.06 13.44
N SER A 55 7.26 -3.04 13.95
CA SER A 55 8.57 -3.46 13.41
C SER A 55 8.51 -4.21 12.09
N ASN A 56 7.31 -4.56 11.64
CA ASN A 56 7.05 -5.30 10.41
C ASN A 56 7.02 -4.43 9.14
N VAL A 57 7.16 -3.10 9.29
CA VAL A 57 7.26 -2.15 8.18
C VAL A 57 8.72 -1.92 7.81
N LYS A 58 9.08 -2.22 6.55
CA LYS A 58 10.42 -2.04 5.99
C LYS A 58 10.43 -0.88 5.01
N VAL A 59 11.27 0.13 5.25
CA VAL A 59 11.31 1.35 4.42
C VAL A 59 12.41 1.25 3.36
N VAL A 60 12.05 1.47 2.10
CA VAL A 60 12.95 1.61 0.95
C VAL A 60 12.98 3.07 0.52
N ARG A 61 14.15 3.68 0.59
CA ARG A 61 14.36 5.08 0.18
C ARG A 61 14.52 5.20 -1.33
N LEU A 62 13.77 6.12 -1.92
CA LEU A 62 13.84 6.49 -3.34
C LEU A 62 14.17 7.98 -3.46
N PRO A 63 14.83 8.45 -4.54
CA PRO A 63 15.08 9.89 -4.73
C PRO A 63 13.78 10.70 -4.82
N CYS A 64 12.72 10.14 -5.43
CA CYS A 64 11.37 10.70 -5.49
C CYS A 64 10.39 9.56 -5.85
N THR A 65 9.10 9.70 -5.53
CA THR A 65 8.06 8.72 -5.92
C THR A 65 7.93 8.56 -7.43
N GLY A 66 8.29 9.57 -8.22
CA GLY A 66 8.33 9.47 -9.68
C GLY A 66 9.30 8.41 -10.23
N LYS A 67 10.24 7.92 -9.41
CA LYS A 67 11.13 6.81 -9.78
C LYS A 67 10.47 5.44 -9.62
N LEU A 68 9.35 5.36 -8.89
CA LEU A 68 8.66 4.10 -8.64
C LEU A 68 7.91 3.65 -9.91
N ASP A 69 8.28 2.47 -10.38
CA ASP A 69 7.64 1.77 -11.48
C ASP A 69 6.79 0.60 -10.92
N HIS A 70 5.66 0.30 -11.55
CA HIS A 70 4.80 -0.84 -11.22
C HIS A 70 5.57 -2.18 -11.14
N ILE A 71 6.63 -2.36 -11.92
CA ILE A 71 7.49 -3.56 -11.85
C ILE A 71 8.06 -3.77 -10.44
N TYR A 72 8.43 -2.70 -9.72
CA TYR A 72 8.94 -2.82 -8.36
C TYR A 72 7.87 -3.25 -7.36
N VAL A 73 6.63 -2.78 -7.57
CA VAL A 73 5.48 -3.14 -6.74
C VAL A 73 5.12 -4.61 -6.95
N LEU A 74 5.02 -5.04 -8.20
CA LEU A 74 4.74 -6.45 -8.55
C LEU A 74 5.83 -7.38 -8.02
N ARG A 75 7.10 -7.01 -8.18
CA ARG A 75 8.23 -7.78 -7.64
C ARG A 75 8.23 -7.84 -6.11
N ALA A 76 7.68 -6.84 -5.42
CA ALA A 76 7.53 -6.91 -3.97
C ALA A 76 6.51 -7.99 -3.58
N PHE A 77 5.36 -8.04 -4.25
CA PHE A 77 4.36 -9.08 -4.05
C PHE A 77 4.87 -10.48 -4.39
N GLU A 78 5.61 -10.63 -5.50
CA GLU A 78 6.28 -11.90 -5.86
C GLU A 78 7.25 -12.41 -4.78
N LYS A 79 7.84 -11.50 -4.01
CA LYS A 79 8.76 -11.81 -2.90
C LYS A 79 8.05 -12.10 -1.58
N GLY A 80 6.72 -12.16 -1.55
CA GLY A 80 5.94 -12.43 -0.33
C GLY A 80 5.80 -11.21 0.60
N VAL A 81 5.71 -10.01 0.03
CA VAL A 81 5.24 -8.82 0.74
C VAL A 81 3.72 -8.83 0.74
N ASP A 82 3.10 -8.68 1.91
CA ASP A 82 1.63 -8.70 2.05
C ASP A 82 1.00 -7.35 1.71
N GLY A 83 1.76 -6.27 1.87
CA GLY A 83 1.29 -4.92 1.60
C GLY A 83 2.42 -3.98 1.16
N VAL A 84 2.10 -3.12 0.19
CA VAL A 84 3.01 -2.07 -0.27
C VAL A 84 2.43 -0.71 0.07
N PHE A 85 3.23 0.12 0.72
CA PHE A 85 2.91 1.52 1.01
C PHE A 85 3.79 2.43 0.16
N VAL A 86 3.21 3.45 -0.47
CA VAL A 86 3.96 4.41 -1.30
C VAL A 86 3.64 5.82 -0.81
N ALA A 87 4.67 6.57 -0.44
CA ALA A 87 4.54 7.94 0.04
C ALA A 87 5.57 8.86 -0.63
N GLY A 88 5.06 9.99 -1.11
CA GLY A 88 5.76 10.99 -1.92
C GLY A 88 5.93 12.33 -1.24
#